data_AF-V5HRF4-F1
#
_entry.id   AF-V5HRF4-F1
#
_cell.length_a   1.000
_cell.length_b   1.000
_cell.length_c   1.000
_cell.angle_alpha   90.00
_cell.angle_beta   90.00
_cell.angle_gamma   90.00
#
_symmetry.space_group_name_H-M   'P 1'
#
loop_
_entity.id
_entity.type
_entity.pdbx_description
1 polymer ?
#
loop_
_entity_poly.entity_id
_entity_poly.type
_entity_poly.pdbx_seq_one_letter_code
_entity_poly.pdbx_strand_id
1 'polypeptide(L)'
;APPKRFDFSYERLSPTVTELSCEVDGVFPLPTLFLYQSSGRDLAARALGTSPSVAQADGAYKIRLTHAVDSRTLEAGLEHVFECVLSIPETNFKRQRRLEFEPGSLVSGINILADASVHMGGSRWSSYRPHNRPNGDIAAEPGSESQTRTELFLERRTNQCY
;
A
#
# COMPACT_ATOMS: atom_id res chain seq x y z
N ALA A 1 7.70 10.56 28.43
CA ALA A 1 7.06 9.24 28.61
C ALA A 1 6.84 8.56 27.26
N PRO A 2 7.02 7.22 27.18
CA PRO A 2 6.70 6.45 25.99
C PRO A 2 5.19 6.53 25.66
N PRO A 3 4.78 6.27 24.42
CA PRO A 3 3.37 6.29 24.04
C PRO A 3 2.58 5.22 24.77
N LYS A 4 1.34 5.56 25.15
CA LYS A 4 0.36 4.62 25.72
C LYS A 4 -0.18 3.70 24.64
N ARG A 5 -0.42 4.24 23.44
CA ARG A 5 -0.84 3.49 22.25
C ARG A 5 -0.02 3.89 21.04
N PHE A 6 0.27 2.89 20.21
CA PHE A 6 0.91 3.08 18.92
C PHE A 6 0.41 1.99 17.98
N ASP A 7 -0.52 2.40 17.14
CA ASP A 7 -1.25 1.57 16.19
C ASP A 7 -0.90 1.98 14.77
N PHE A 8 -0.80 0.99 13.90
CA PHE A 8 -0.58 1.20 12.48
C PHE A 8 -1.48 0.23 11.73
N SER A 9 -2.42 0.77 10.97
CA SER A 9 -3.47 0.03 10.28
C SER A 9 -3.62 0.51 8.84
N TYR A 10 -4.42 -0.22 8.07
CA TYR A 10 -4.79 0.16 6.72
C TYR A 10 -6.29 -0.06 6.51
N GLU A 11 -6.84 0.72 5.60
CA GLU A 11 -8.22 0.61 5.14
C GLU A 11 -8.26 0.70 3.62
N ARG A 12 -8.93 -0.25 2.97
CA ARG A 12 -9.09 -0.24 1.52
C ARG A 12 -10.25 0.69 1.16
N LEU A 13 -9.94 1.87 0.62
CA LEU A 13 -10.93 2.87 0.20
C LEU A 13 -11.53 2.55 -1.17
N SER A 14 -10.76 1.89 -2.05
CA SER A 14 -11.21 1.43 -3.37
C SER A 14 -10.40 0.22 -3.83
N PRO A 15 -10.72 -0.42 -4.97
CA PRO A 15 -9.94 -1.54 -5.50
C PRO A 15 -8.45 -1.21 -5.72
N THR A 16 -8.12 0.06 -5.95
CA THR A 16 -6.75 0.51 -6.19
C THR A 16 -6.21 1.43 -5.09
N VAL A 17 -7.03 1.96 -4.20
CA VAL A 17 -6.58 2.91 -3.17
C VAL A 17 -6.72 2.30 -1.78
N THR A 18 -5.61 2.29 -1.05
CA THR A 18 -5.56 1.88 0.36
C THR A 18 -5.03 3.05 1.19
N GLU A 19 -5.77 3.45 2.21
CA GLU A 19 -5.29 4.43 3.19
C GLU A 19 -4.55 3.72 4.32
N LEU A 20 -3.35 4.18 4.61
CA LEU A 20 -2.58 3.80 5.78
C LEU A 20 -2.83 4.81 6.89
N SER A 21 -3.10 4.35 8.11
CA SER A 21 -3.32 5.22 9.28
C SER A 21 -2.37 4.81 10.40
N CYS A 22 -1.52 5.74 10.81
CA CYS A 22 -0.62 5.60 11.93
C CYS A 22 -1.03 6.52 13.07
N GLU A 23 -1.32 5.96 14.24
CA GLU A 23 -1.88 6.67 15.38
C GLU A 23 -1.03 6.44 16.63
N VAL A 24 -0.66 7.54 17.28
CA VAL A 24 0.15 7.55 18.49
C VAL A 24 -0.55 8.40 19.54
N ASP A 25 -0.66 7.88 20.77
CA ASP A 25 -1.40 8.52 21.84
C ASP A 25 -0.63 8.50 23.16
N GLY A 26 -0.74 9.58 23.92
CA GLY A 26 -0.19 9.69 25.28
C GLY A 26 1.33 9.78 25.34
N VAL A 27 1.97 10.38 24.33
CA VAL A 27 3.44 10.51 24.24
C VAL A 27 3.90 11.90 24.66
N PHE A 28 5.06 12.00 25.32
CA PHE A 28 5.65 13.27 25.73
C PHE A 28 7.19 13.13 25.82
N PRO A 29 7.99 14.14 25.47
CA PRO A 29 7.64 15.43 24.86
C PRO A 29 7.17 15.25 23.40
N LEU A 30 6.97 16.36 22.67
CA LEU A 30 6.49 16.37 21.29
C LEU A 30 7.34 15.43 20.40
N PRO A 31 6.77 14.36 19.86
CA PRO A 31 7.49 13.45 18.97
C PRO A 31 7.51 13.89 17.51
N THR A 32 8.32 13.18 16.73
CA THR A 32 8.26 13.12 15.27
C THR A 32 7.73 11.76 14.82
N LEU A 33 6.96 11.77 13.73
CA LEU A 33 6.36 10.58 13.15
C LEU A 33 6.68 10.55 11.66
N PHE A 34 7.28 9.46 11.20
CA PHE A 34 7.67 9.26 9.82
C PHE A 34 7.03 8.00 9.27
N LEU A 35 6.72 8.02 7.97
CA LEU A 35 6.24 6.86 7.26
C LEU A 35 7.26 6.49 6.18
N TYR A 36 7.66 5.24 6.15
CA TYR A 36 8.59 4.71 5.16
C TYR A 36 7.95 3.59 4.35
N GLN A 37 8.38 3.46 3.10
CA GLN A 37 8.05 2.37 2.20
C GLN A 37 9.32 1.67 1.76
N SER A 38 9.31 0.35 1.74
CA SER A 38 10.29 -0.47 1.04
C SER A 38 9.60 -1.58 0.27
N SER A 39 10.29 -2.12 -0.72
CA SER A 39 9.87 -3.33 -1.42
C SER A 39 11.00 -4.35 -1.40
N GLY A 40 10.71 -5.62 -1.68
CA GLY A 40 11.71 -6.70 -1.64
C GLY A 40 12.96 -6.51 -2.52
N ARG A 41 12.95 -5.52 -3.43
CA ARG A 41 14.08 -5.13 -4.28
C ARG A 41 14.86 -3.92 -3.77
N ASP A 42 14.28 -3.15 -2.86
CA ASP A 42 14.87 -1.90 -2.40
C ASP A 42 15.95 -2.18 -1.36
N LEU A 43 17.12 -1.58 -1.54
CA LEU A 43 18.21 -1.67 -0.55
C LEU A 43 17.98 -0.75 0.66
N ALA A 44 17.06 0.23 0.53
CA ALA A 44 16.75 1.20 1.57
C ALA A 44 15.28 1.62 1.51
N ALA A 45 14.71 1.91 2.69
CA ALA A 45 13.36 2.42 2.79
C ALA A 45 13.28 3.89 2.35
N ARG A 46 12.25 4.22 1.58
CA ARG A 46 11.93 5.56 1.09
C ARG A 46 10.96 6.25 2.05
N ALA A 47 11.28 7.48 2.45
CA ALA A 47 10.35 8.31 3.23
C ALA A 47 9.16 8.76 2.36
N LEU A 48 7.95 8.63 2.92
CA LEU A 48 6.72 9.16 2.35
C LEU A 48 6.50 10.57 2.92
N GLY A 49 6.37 11.55 2.02
CA GLY A 49 6.31 12.98 2.36
C GLY A 49 4.96 13.42 2.93
N THR A 50 4.52 12.78 4.02
CA THR A 50 3.24 13.06 4.69
C THR A 50 3.45 13.74 6.03
N SER A 51 2.74 14.84 6.24
CA SER A 51 2.76 15.58 7.49
C SER A 51 1.73 15.01 8.47
N PRO A 52 2.11 14.69 9.72
CA PRO A 52 1.17 14.25 10.73
C PRO A 52 0.31 15.41 11.25
N SER A 53 -0.92 15.09 11.63
CA SER A 53 -1.73 15.94 12.51
C SER A 53 -1.31 15.75 13.96
N VAL A 54 -1.26 16.84 14.73
CA VAL A 54 -0.82 16.82 16.13
C VAL A 54 -1.86 17.53 16.99
N ALA A 55 -2.26 16.88 18.07
CA ALA A 55 -3.10 17.43 19.12
C ALA A 55 -2.43 17.21 20.48
N GLN A 56 -2.79 18.04 21.46
CA GLN A 56 -2.32 17.89 22.84
C GLN A 56 -3.54 17.82 23.76
N ALA A 57 -3.54 16.83 24.65
CA ALA A 57 -4.55 16.65 25.68
C ALA A 57 -3.90 16.04 26.93
N ASP A 58 -4.32 16.49 28.11
CA ASP A 58 -3.86 15.95 29.40
C ASP A 58 -2.33 15.91 29.56
N GLY A 59 -1.64 16.93 29.05
CA GLY A 59 -0.18 17.04 29.13
C GLY A 59 0.60 16.10 28.21
N ALA A 60 -0.08 15.36 27.34
CA ALA A 60 0.54 14.47 26.37
C ALA A 60 0.05 14.75 24.94
N TYR A 61 0.81 14.27 23.96
CA TYR A 61 0.51 14.44 22.55
C TYR A 61 -0.23 13.23 21.99
N LYS A 62 -1.16 13.52 21.08
CA LYS A 62 -1.80 12.58 20.18
C LYS A 62 -1.43 12.97 18.74
N ILE A 63 -0.88 12.03 17.99
CA ILE A 63 -0.42 12.22 16.62
C ILE A 63 -1.12 11.23 15.71
N ARG A 64 -1.59 11.70 14.55
CA ARG A 64 -2.14 10.85 13.49
C ARG A 64 -1.55 11.22 12.14
N LEU A 65 -0.99 10.24 11.45
CA LEU A 65 -0.47 10.35 10.08
C LEU A 65 -1.27 9.41 9.19
N THR A 66 -1.89 9.96 8.16
CA THR A 66 -2.59 9.18 7.13
C THR A 66 -1.89 9.32 5.80
N HIS A 67 -1.85 8.25 5.00
CA HIS A 67 -1.27 8.26 3.67
C HIS A 67 -2.03 7.31 2.74
N ALA A 68 -2.54 7.83 1.63
CA ALA A 68 -3.18 7.03 0.60
C ALA A 68 -2.15 6.46 -0.38
N VAL A 69 -2.17 5.14 -0.54
CA VAL A 69 -1.33 4.39 -1.48
C VAL A 69 -2.20 3.89 -2.64
N ASP A 70 -1.74 4.12 -3.86
CA ASP A 70 -2.36 3.58 -5.07
C ASP A 70 -1.64 2.27 -5.44
N SER A 71 -2.33 1.14 -5.45
CA SER A 71 -1.77 -0.17 -5.78
C SER A 71 -1.21 -0.24 -7.20
N ARG A 72 -1.60 0.67 -8.10
CA ARG A 72 -1.05 0.76 -9.47
C ARG A 72 0.34 1.36 -9.51
N THR A 73 0.73 2.14 -8.50
CA THR A 73 2.09 2.70 -8.39
C THR A 73 3.05 1.75 -7.69
N LEU A 74 2.51 0.69 -7.09
CA LEU A 74 3.27 -0.39 -6.49
C LEU A 74 3.56 -1.45 -7.56
N GLU A 75 4.79 -1.92 -7.58
CA GLU A 75 5.21 -2.99 -8.47
C GLU A 75 4.48 -4.29 -8.09
N ALA A 76 3.72 -4.84 -9.04
CA ALA A 76 2.98 -6.08 -8.86
C ALA A 76 3.94 -7.27 -8.67
N GLY A 77 3.55 -8.22 -7.83
CA GLY A 77 4.35 -9.41 -7.54
C GLY A 77 5.53 -9.17 -6.60
N LEU A 78 5.68 -7.95 -6.06
CA LEU A 78 6.60 -7.67 -4.96
C LEU A 78 5.84 -7.48 -3.65
N GLU A 79 6.46 -7.95 -2.56
CA GLU A 79 6.05 -7.58 -1.21
C GLU A 79 6.42 -6.11 -0.99
N HIS A 80 5.45 -5.31 -0.55
CA HIS A 80 5.66 -3.94 -0.11
C HIS A 80 5.53 -3.88 1.41
N VAL A 81 6.42 -3.13 2.02
CA VAL A 81 6.50 -2.98 3.46
C VAL A 81 6.38 -1.51 3.78
N PHE A 82 5.44 -1.18 4.65
CA PHE A 82 5.31 0.13 5.22
C PHE A 82 5.74 0.10 6.68
N GLU A 83 6.49 1.13 7.09
CA GLU A 83 6.93 1.30 8.47
C GLU A 83 6.55 2.68 8.96
N CYS A 84 5.76 2.73 10.03
CA CYS A 84 5.56 3.95 10.78
C CYS A 84 6.59 4.00 11.91
N VAL A 85 7.37 5.08 11.98
CA VAL A 85 8.47 5.25 12.93
C VAL A 85 8.21 6.47 13.79
N LEU A 86 8.06 6.23 15.09
CA LEU A 86 7.94 7.24 16.13
C LEU A 86 9.32 7.49 16.74
N SER A 87 9.72 8.75 16.83
CA SER A 87 10.92 9.13 17.59
C SER A 87 10.69 10.38 18.45
N ILE A 88 11.38 10.45 19.58
CA ILE A 88 11.36 11.63 20.44
C ILE A 88 12.68 12.39 20.23
N PRO A 89 12.63 13.64 19.73
CA PRO A 89 13.82 14.47 19.54
C PRO A 89 14.66 14.57 20.81
N GLU A 90 15.96 14.76 20.65
CA GLU A 90 16.93 14.90 21.76
C GLU A 90 17.04 13.66 22.66
N THR A 91 16.46 12.54 22.23
CA THR A 91 16.57 11.24 22.91
C THR A 91 16.88 10.14 21.90
N ASN A 92 17.28 8.98 22.41
CA ASN A 92 17.41 7.76 21.61
C ASN A 92 16.11 6.96 21.54
N PHE A 93 14.99 7.51 22.00
CA PHE A 93 13.71 6.81 21.96
C PHE A 93 13.23 6.68 20.52
N LYS A 94 13.09 5.44 20.06
CA LYS A 94 12.48 5.08 18.79
C LYS A 94 11.58 3.87 18.99
N ARG A 95 10.44 3.87 18.30
CA ARG A 95 9.55 2.71 18.20
C ARG A 95 9.02 2.67 16.78
N GLN A 96 8.77 1.48 16.26
CA GLN A 96 8.23 1.31 14.91
C GLN A 96 7.10 0.28 14.88
N ARG A 97 6.22 0.42 13.89
CA ARG A 97 5.20 -0.55 13.52
C ARG A 97 5.30 -0.81 12.02
N ARG A 98 5.14 -2.07 11.63
CA ARG A 98 5.28 -2.52 10.24
C ARG A 98 3.94 -3.05 9.73
N LEU A 99 3.64 -2.77 8.47
CA LEU A 99 2.56 -3.38 7.71
C LEU A 99 3.13 -3.97 6.42
N GLU A 100 2.80 -5.22 6.15
CA GLU A 100 3.12 -5.89 4.89
C GLU A 100 1.90 -5.74 3.97
N PHE A 101 2.16 -5.41 2.70
CA PHE A 101 1.15 -5.10 1.71
C PHE A 101 1.46 -5.81 0.40
N GLU A 102 0.47 -6.53 -0.11
CA GLU A 102 0.54 -7.20 -1.41
C GLU A 102 -0.45 -6.57 -2.39
N PRO A 103 0.03 -5.86 -3.43
CA PRO A 103 -0.82 -5.32 -4.47
C PRO A 103 -1.47 -6.46 -5.25
N GLY A 104 -2.81 -6.48 -5.32
CA GLY A 104 -3.55 -7.42 -6.14
C GLY A 104 -3.87 -8.77 -5.48
N SER A 105 -3.50 -8.99 -4.22
CA SER A 105 -3.96 -10.16 -3.48
C SER A 105 -5.41 -9.96 -3.02
N LEU A 106 -6.35 -10.54 -3.77
CA LEU A 106 -7.67 -10.87 -3.25
C LEU A 106 -7.55 -12.13 -2.37
N VAL A 107 -6.78 -12.08 -1.29
CA VAL A 107 -7.02 -13.02 -0.18
C VAL A 107 -8.26 -12.55 0.54
N SER A 108 -9.41 -12.89 -0.04
CA SER A 108 -10.65 -13.03 0.72
C SER A 108 -10.31 -13.91 1.92
N GLY A 109 -10.48 -13.39 3.13
CA GLY A 109 -10.29 -14.13 4.36
C GLY A 109 -11.24 -15.31 4.39
N ILE A 110 -10.81 -16.44 3.82
CA ILE A 110 -11.42 -17.73 4.05
C ILE A 110 -10.53 -18.40 5.08
N ASN A 111 -11.07 -18.52 6.28
CA ASN A 111 -10.49 -19.24 7.40
C ASN A 111 -9.88 -20.56 6.91
N ILE A 112 -8.55 -20.66 7.00
CA ILE A 112 -7.86 -21.94 6.89
C ILE A 112 -8.16 -22.68 8.19
N LEU A 113 -9.35 -23.31 8.25
CA LEU A 113 -9.53 -24.43 9.15
C LEU A 113 -8.73 -25.58 8.55
N ALA A 114 -7.56 -25.77 9.11
CA ALA A 114 -6.90 -27.06 9.10
C ALA A 114 -7.93 -28.12 9.54
N ASP A 115 -8.23 -29.06 8.65
CA ASP A 115 -8.32 -30.45 9.05
C ASP A 115 -7.92 -31.35 7.89
N ALA A 116 -6.77 -32.00 8.07
CA ALA A 116 -6.37 -33.14 7.29
C ALA A 116 -7.12 -34.35 7.84
N SER A 117 -8.13 -34.83 7.11
CA SER A 117 -8.70 -36.15 7.33
C SER A 117 -8.95 -36.83 5.98
N VAL A 118 -7.99 -37.68 5.62
CA VAL A 118 -8.12 -38.71 4.57
C VAL A 118 -9.32 -39.59 4.91
N HIS A 119 -10.33 -39.64 4.04
CA HIS A 119 -11.25 -40.78 3.94
C HIS A 119 -11.66 -40.97 2.48
N MET A 120 -11.14 -42.04 1.87
CA MET A 120 -11.64 -42.55 0.60
C MET A 120 -13.06 -43.10 0.77
N GLY A 121 -13.98 -42.64 -0.06
CA GLY A 121 -15.34 -43.17 -0.11
C GLY A 121 -16.09 -42.56 -1.28
N GLY A 122 -16.10 -43.26 -2.42
CA GLY A 122 -16.71 -42.78 -3.64
C GLY A 122 -18.23 -42.68 -3.56
N SER A 123 -18.81 -41.76 -4.35
CA SER A 123 -20.11 -41.89 -5.00
C SER A 123 -20.37 -40.72 -5.98
N ARG A 124 -20.22 -41.06 -7.27
CA ARG A 124 -21.09 -40.67 -8.39
C ARG A 124 -21.78 -39.29 -8.31
N TRP A 125 -21.20 -38.30 -8.98
CA TRP A 125 -21.93 -37.09 -9.38
C TRP A 125 -22.23 -37.10 -10.88
N SER A 126 -23.52 -36.92 -11.16
CA SER A 126 -24.14 -36.95 -12.48
C SER A 126 -23.87 -35.65 -13.25
N SER A 127 -23.41 -35.85 -14.49
CA SER A 127 -23.75 -35.11 -15.72
C SER A 127 -23.87 -33.58 -15.66
N TYR A 128 -22.79 -32.92 -16.06
CA TYR A 128 -22.83 -31.64 -16.76
C TYR A 128 -23.47 -31.80 -18.16
N ARG A 129 -24.52 -31.02 -18.43
CA ARG A 129 -24.88 -30.53 -19.79
C ARG A 129 -25.52 -29.15 -19.64
N PRO A 130 -25.04 -28.18 -20.42
CA PRO A 130 -25.95 -27.56 -21.39
C PRO A 130 -25.39 -27.65 -22.81
N HIS A 131 -26.30 -27.83 -23.76
CA HIS A 131 -26.03 -27.97 -25.19
C HIS A 131 -26.47 -26.70 -25.96
N ASN A 132 -25.79 -26.50 -27.09
CA ASN A 132 -26.08 -25.69 -28.31
C ASN A 132 -25.69 -24.20 -28.25
N ARG A 133 -24.67 -23.67 -28.98
CA ARG A 133 -24.33 -23.59 -30.45
C ARG A 133 -25.39 -22.84 -31.30
N PRO A 134 -25.05 -22.25 -32.48
CA PRO A 134 -23.83 -21.50 -32.90
C PRO A 134 -24.16 -20.25 -33.79
N ASN A 135 -23.14 -19.51 -34.24
CA ASN A 135 -22.83 -19.20 -35.67
C ASN A 135 -22.43 -17.74 -36.03
N GLY A 136 -21.29 -17.65 -36.75
CA GLY A 136 -20.92 -16.65 -37.77
C GLY A 136 -20.26 -15.35 -37.29
N ASP A 137 -19.34 -14.70 -38.01
CA ASP A 137 -18.32 -15.06 -39.01
C ASP A 137 -17.56 -13.73 -39.33
N ILE A 138 -16.22 -13.79 -39.39
CA ILE A 138 -15.31 -13.11 -40.36
C ILE A 138 -15.04 -11.57 -40.31
N ALA A 139 -13.77 -11.28 -39.98
CA ALA A 139 -12.77 -10.33 -40.52
C ALA A 139 -12.93 -8.79 -40.48
N ALA A 140 -11.88 -8.10 -39.95
CA ALA A 140 -10.91 -7.30 -40.73
C ALA A 140 -9.88 -6.58 -39.82
N GLU A 141 -8.58 -6.82 -40.04
CA GLU A 141 -7.47 -5.84 -39.87
C GLU A 141 -7.18 -5.22 -41.28
N PRO A 142 -6.25 -4.25 -41.52
CA PRO A 142 -5.23 -3.62 -40.67
C PRO A 142 -5.01 -2.08 -40.90
N GLY A 143 -4.02 -1.51 -40.21
CA GLY A 143 -3.29 -0.27 -40.58
C GLY A 143 -3.61 0.95 -39.72
N SER A 144 -2.69 1.85 -39.35
CA SER A 144 -1.22 1.95 -39.49
C SER A 144 -0.81 3.26 -38.78
N GLU A 145 0.26 3.19 -38.00
CA GLU A 145 1.36 4.18 -37.91
C GLU A 145 1.05 5.69 -37.96
N SER A 146 1.37 6.42 -36.88
CA SER A 146 2.34 7.51 -37.01
C SER A 146 2.90 7.99 -35.68
N GLN A 147 4.21 8.02 -35.70
CA GLN A 147 5.18 8.45 -34.72
C GLN A 147 5.41 9.94 -34.93
N THR A 148 5.39 10.77 -33.88
CA THR A 148 6.01 12.10 -33.96
C THR A 148 6.92 12.33 -32.77
N ARG A 149 8.16 12.59 -33.16
CA ARG A 149 9.40 12.70 -32.41
C ARG A 149 9.61 14.17 -32.05
N THR A 150 10.19 14.42 -30.87
CA THR A 150 11.01 15.60 -30.49
C THR A 150 10.36 16.98 -30.58
N GLU A 151 10.34 17.70 -29.45
CA GLU A 151 11.13 18.94 -29.30
C GLU A 151 11.54 19.13 -27.83
N LEU A 152 12.86 19.08 -27.63
CA LEU A 152 13.56 19.69 -26.50
C LEU A 152 13.61 21.19 -26.79
N PHE A 153 13.03 22.03 -25.94
CA PHE A 153 13.41 23.45 -25.87
C PHE A 153 13.95 23.76 -24.48
N LEU A 154 15.28 23.87 -24.46
CA LEU A 154 16.06 24.50 -23.42
C LEU A 154 15.82 26.00 -23.54
N GLU A 155 15.21 26.64 -22.55
CA GLU A 155 15.40 28.09 -22.39
C GLU A 155 15.75 28.44 -20.95
N ARG A 156 17.01 28.88 -20.84
CA ARG A 156 17.68 29.44 -19.68
C ARG A 156 17.19 30.88 -19.46
N ARG A 157 17.51 31.37 -18.24
CA ARG A 157 17.54 32.76 -17.72
C ARG A 157 16.30 33.08 -16.89
N THR A 158 16.39 33.57 -15.65
CA THR A 158 17.49 34.17 -14.88
C THR A 158 17.04 34.25 -13.42
N ASN A 159 17.81 33.72 -12.47
CA ASN A 159 17.69 34.09 -11.05
C ASN A 159 18.96 34.87 -10.68
N GLN A 160 18.77 36.16 -10.40
CA GLN A 160 19.81 37.05 -9.90
C GLN A 160 19.16 37.88 -8.78
N CYS A 161 19.39 37.48 -7.54
CA CYS A 161 19.18 38.32 -6.37
C CYS A 161 20.48 38.29 -5.57
N TYR A 162 21.09 39.47 -5.45
CA TYR A 162 22.20 39.79 -4.55
C TYR A 162 21.66 40.01 -3.13
#